data_AF-A0A168HJE3-F1
#
_entry.id   AF-A0A168HJE3-F1
#
_cell.length_a   1.000
_cell.length_b   1.000
_cell.length_c   1.000
_cell.angle_alpha   90.00
_cell.angle_beta   90.00
_cell.angle_gamma   90.00
#
_symmetry.space_group_name_H-M   'P 1'
#
loop_
_entity.id
_entity.type
_entity.pdbx_description
1 polymer ?
#
loop_
_entity_poly.entity_id
_entity_poly.type
_entity_poly.pdbx_seq_one_letter_code
_entity_poly.pdbx_strand_id
1 'polypeptide(L)'
;MALNCNENQAAWLMGANERVKVNSIQNWTPGPGEIRVLNEVISLNPVEAKIQNKRHQKKSCESSHGHTSADKVYRFNMLQLQFPDILGSTYAGIVTEIGPGVTSVACGDRVAVARWGATTREERFTSFQKYPLALEPIGGLAVKYTSDAGYEVVTTGSRANEVFVRRRSPASIIYNQRAYDDVVQSIRDHGPYDAILEATGTEAGTEIVGKLLGQTGGLFYSTSPSQSDSELPAVVSKRGSSYSEDLVSDPAHRELQS
;
A
#
# COMPACT_ATOMS: atom_id res chain seq x y z
N MET A 1 22.43 -30.05 8.14
CA MET A 1 22.35 -28.79 8.92
C MET A 1 20.89 -28.43 9.05
N ALA A 2 20.34 -28.45 10.26
CA ALA A 2 18.99 -27.95 10.48
C ALA A 2 18.98 -26.43 10.21
N LEU A 3 18.10 -25.96 9.33
CA LEU A 3 17.88 -24.54 9.13
C LEU A 3 17.43 -23.95 10.47
N ASN A 4 18.19 -23.00 11.01
CA ASN A 4 17.81 -22.27 12.20
C ASN A 4 16.62 -21.38 11.82
N CYS A 5 15.39 -21.82 12.11
CA CYS A 5 14.16 -21.16 11.65
C CYS A 5 13.95 -19.75 12.25
N ASN A 6 14.79 -19.32 13.19
CA ASN A 6 14.65 -18.04 13.89
C ASN A 6 15.62 -16.95 13.40
N GLU A 7 16.40 -17.16 12.34
CA GLU A 7 17.32 -16.16 11.81
C GLU A 7 16.85 -15.62 10.46
N ASN A 8 16.55 -14.31 10.42
CA ASN A 8 16.27 -13.60 9.18
C ASN A 8 17.57 -13.33 8.40
N GLN A 9 17.49 -13.49 7.08
CA GLN A 9 18.57 -13.22 6.15
C GLN A 9 18.01 -12.47 4.94
N ALA A 10 18.81 -11.58 4.37
CA ALA A 10 18.45 -10.80 3.21
C ALA A 10 19.58 -10.82 2.16
N ALA A 11 19.19 -10.67 0.89
CA ALA A 11 20.12 -10.48 -0.21
C ALA A 11 20.46 -8.98 -0.33
N TRP A 12 21.53 -8.58 0.35
CA TRP A 12 21.99 -7.20 0.45
C TRP A 12 22.72 -6.73 -0.80
N LEU A 13 22.34 -5.57 -1.31
CA LEU A 13 23.07 -4.82 -2.30
C LEU A 13 23.90 -3.73 -1.60
N MET A 14 25.20 -3.96 -1.43
CA MET A 14 26.06 -3.09 -0.62
C MET A 14 26.55 -1.84 -1.33
N GLY A 15 26.43 -1.78 -2.65
CA GLY A 15 26.97 -0.69 -3.43
C GLY A 15 26.62 -0.80 -4.90
N ALA A 16 26.84 0.32 -5.62
CA ALA A 16 26.77 0.33 -7.06
C ALA A 16 27.78 -0.66 -7.64
N ASN A 17 27.37 -1.40 -8.66
CA ASN A 17 28.11 -2.44 -9.39
C ASN A 17 28.41 -3.72 -8.61
N GLU A 18 27.87 -3.84 -7.39
CA GLU A 18 27.98 -5.07 -6.61
C GLU A 18 26.90 -6.10 -6.97
N ARG A 19 27.22 -7.36 -6.66
CA ARG A 19 26.24 -8.44 -6.64
C ARG A 19 25.59 -8.47 -5.27
N VAL A 20 24.33 -8.88 -5.21
CA VAL A 20 23.69 -9.15 -3.92
C VAL A 20 24.47 -10.22 -3.14
N LYS A 21 24.57 -10.03 -1.83
CA LYS A 21 25.22 -10.97 -0.89
C LYS A 21 24.21 -11.33 0.19
N VAL A 22 24.06 -12.62 0.47
CA VAL A 22 23.17 -13.07 1.54
C VAL A 22 23.86 -12.86 2.88
N ASN A 23 23.34 -11.96 3.70
CA ASN A 23 23.80 -11.75 5.07
C ASN A 23 22.59 -11.76 6.02
N SER A 24 22.86 -11.80 7.32
CA SER A 24 21.83 -11.63 8.36
C SER A 24 21.16 -10.26 8.25
N ILE A 25 19.91 -10.21 8.72
CA ILE A 25 19.18 -8.97 8.97
C ILE A 25 18.40 -9.13 10.27
N GLN A 26 17.97 -8.02 10.86
CA GLN A 26 17.12 -8.03 12.03
C GLN A 26 15.88 -8.92 11.83
N ASN A 27 15.51 -9.64 12.88
CA ASN A 27 14.20 -10.27 12.98
C ASN A 27 13.18 -9.20 13.33
N TRP A 28 12.33 -8.86 12.37
CA TRP A 28 11.31 -7.85 12.56
C TRP A 28 10.19 -8.38 13.44
N THR A 29 9.73 -7.54 14.39
CA THR A 29 8.50 -7.75 15.14
C THR A 29 7.41 -6.92 14.47
N PRO A 30 6.27 -7.51 14.07
CA PRO A 30 5.16 -6.75 13.49
C PRO A 30 4.58 -5.74 14.47
N GLY A 31 4.47 -4.49 14.04
CA GLY A 31 3.69 -3.44 14.71
C GLY A 31 2.18 -3.56 14.41
N PRO A 32 1.36 -2.62 14.90
CA PRO A 32 -0.08 -2.61 14.63
C PRO A 32 -0.39 -2.63 13.13
N GLY A 33 -1.30 -3.50 12.69
CA GLY A 33 -1.65 -3.66 11.27
C GLY A 33 -0.58 -4.33 10.38
N GLU A 34 0.52 -4.81 10.97
CA GLU A 34 1.58 -5.52 10.27
C GLU A 34 1.53 -7.03 10.51
N ILE A 35 2.01 -7.80 9.55
CA ILE A 35 2.22 -9.25 9.68
C ILE A 35 3.64 -9.60 9.28
N ARG A 36 4.23 -10.63 9.90
CA ARG A 36 5.51 -11.21 9.43
C ARG A 36 5.25 -12.46 8.60
N VAL A 37 5.84 -12.51 7.42
CA VAL A 37 5.62 -13.60 6.46
C VAL A 37 6.91 -14.39 6.29
N LEU A 38 6.87 -15.71 6.49
CA LEU A 38 7.89 -16.61 5.97
C LEU A 38 7.76 -16.64 4.46
N ASN A 39 8.72 -16.04 3.80
CA ASN A 39 8.74 -15.91 2.35
C ASN A 39 9.06 -17.27 1.69
N GLU A 40 8.09 -17.83 0.95
CA GLU A 40 8.27 -19.08 0.19
C GLU A 40 8.69 -18.80 -1.26
N VAL A 41 8.29 -17.64 -1.80
CA VAL A 41 8.58 -17.26 -3.19
C VAL A 41 8.66 -15.75 -3.36
N ILE A 42 9.69 -15.31 -4.08
CA ILE A 42 9.88 -13.93 -4.51
C ILE A 42 9.70 -13.80 -6.02
N SER A 43 9.16 -12.69 -6.47
CA SER A 43 9.20 -12.34 -7.89
C SER A 43 10.55 -11.73 -8.25
N LEU A 44 11.06 -12.05 -9.44
CA LEU A 44 12.15 -11.34 -10.07
C LEU A 44 11.60 -10.55 -11.26
N ASN A 45 11.60 -9.22 -11.17
CA ASN A 45 11.16 -8.38 -12.27
C ASN A 45 12.37 -7.94 -13.13
N PRO A 46 12.14 -7.43 -14.36
CA PRO A 46 13.23 -6.98 -15.21
C PRO A 46 14.08 -5.86 -14.60
N VAL A 47 13.53 -5.09 -13.65
CA VAL A 47 14.27 -4.01 -12.99
C VAL A 47 15.37 -4.55 -12.08
N GLU A 48 15.12 -5.61 -11.29
CA GLU A 48 16.16 -6.21 -10.44
C GLU A 48 17.28 -6.83 -11.29
N ALA A 49 16.93 -7.45 -12.42
CA ALA A 49 17.92 -7.97 -13.37
C ALA A 49 18.78 -6.84 -13.98
N LYS A 50 18.18 -5.70 -14.32
CA LYS A 50 18.90 -4.52 -14.82
C LYS A 50 19.82 -3.94 -13.74
N ILE A 51 19.33 -3.82 -12.50
CA ILE A 51 20.14 -3.39 -11.35
C ILE A 51 21.33 -4.34 -11.18
N GLN A 52 21.14 -5.65 -11.27
CA GLN A 52 22.24 -6.61 -11.10
C GLN A 52 23.14 -6.77 -12.35
N ASN A 53 22.79 -6.24 -13.52
CA ASN A 53 23.63 -6.37 -14.71
C ASN A 53 24.67 -5.26 -14.83
N LYS A 54 25.96 -5.60 -14.64
CA LYS A 54 27.10 -4.67 -14.69
C LYS A 54 27.19 -3.86 -16.01
N ARG A 55 26.73 -4.40 -17.15
CA ARG A 55 26.71 -3.68 -18.43
C ARG A 55 25.71 -2.52 -18.45
N HIS A 56 24.62 -2.65 -17.70
CA HIS A 56 23.61 -1.59 -17.57
C HIS A 56 24.00 -0.56 -16.51
N GLN A 57 24.73 -0.98 -15.48
CA GLN A 57 25.25 -0.09 -14.44
C GLN A 57 26.46 0.75 -14.92
N LYS A 58 27.32 0.21 -15.79
CA LYS A 58 28.46 0.96 -16.36
C LYS A 58 28.00 2.14 -17.24
N LYS A 59 26.90 1.96 -17.98
CA LYS A 59 26.27 3.03 -18.78
C LYS A 59 25.63 4.15 -17.95
N SER A 60 25.33 3.92 -16.67
CA SER A 60 24.75 4.95 -15.78
C SER A 60 25.79 5.68 -14.94
N CYS A 61 26.98 5.11 -14.71
CA CYS A 61 28.04 5.74 -13.92
C CYS A 61 29.11 6.46 -14.77
N GLU A 62 29.35 6.04 -16.02
CA GLU A 62 30.30 6.70 -16.92
C GLU A 62 29.64 7.87 -17.68
N SER A 63 29.46 9.01 -17.02
CA SER A 63 29.27 10.30 -17.71
C SER A 63 29.84 11.44 -16.87
N SER A 64 31.16 11.44 -16.67
CA SER A 64 31.90 12.58 -16.11
C SER A 64 32.54 13.46 -17.19
N HIS A 65 32.39 13.14 -18.48
CA HIS A 65 32.96 13.96 -19.57
C HIS A 65 32.02 13.99 -20.78
N GLY A 66 31.30 15.11 -20.93
CA GLY A 66 30.73 15.59 -22.19
C GLY A 66 29.45 14.89 -22.69
N HIS A 67 28.36 15.66 -22.73
CA HIS A 67 27.07 15.37 -23.37
C HIS A 67 26.16 14.34 -22.70
N THR A 68 25.48 14.76 -21.62
CA THR A 68 24.33 14.05 -21.07
C THR A 68 23.05 14.45 -21.82
N SER A 69 22.55 13.56 -22.69
CA SER A 69 21.13 13.57 -23.04
C SER A 69 20.35 13.31 -21.75
N ALA A 70 19.42 14.20 -21.39
CA ALA A 70 18.65 14.13 -20.14
C ALA A 70 18.10 12.72 -19.84
N ASP A 71 17.69 11.96 -20.86
CA ASP A 71 17.13 10.60 -20.75
C ASP A 71 17.98 9.55 -20.00
N LYS A 72 19.32 9.65 -20.01
CA LYS A 72 20.17 8.60 -19.39
C LYS A 72 20.35 8.78 -17.89
N VAL A 73 20.40 10.02 -17.42
CA VAL A 73 20.44 10.36 -15.99
C VAL A 73 19.08 10.06 -15.36
N TYR A 74 17.98 10.31 -16.08
CA TYR A 74 16.62 10.04 -15.61
C TYR A 74 16.35 8.56 -15.30
N ARG A 75 16.89 7.60 -16.08
CA ARG A 75 16.59 6.16 -15.88
C ARG A 75 17.19 5.55 -14.60
N PHE A 76 18.30 6.06 -14.09
CA PHE A 76 18.89 5.59 -12.83
C PHE A 76 18.40 6.43 -11.63
N ASN A 77 18.15 7.73 -11.85
CA ASN A 77 17.58 8.63 -10.85
C ASN A 77 16.11 8.30 -10.52
N MET A 78 15.39 7.56 -11.37
CA MET A 78 14.04 7.03 -11.03
C MET A 78 14.05 5.93 -9.97
N LEU A 79 15.18 5.25 -9.71
CA LEU A 79 15.26 4.18 -8.70
C LEU A 79 15.83 4.65 -7.36
N GLN A 80 16.55 5.79 -7.33
CA GLN A 80 17.21 6.39 -6.14
C GLN A 80 17.71 5.35 -5.11
N LEU A 81 18.41 4.31 -5.57
CA LEU A 81 18.93 3.27 -4.70
C LEU A 81 19.86 3.90 -3.67
N GLN A 82 19.60 3.67 -2.38
CA GLN A 82 20.47 4.06 -1.28
C GLN A 82 21.12 2.81 -0.74
N PHE A 83 22.45 2.73 -0.81
CA PHE A 83 23.18 1.56 -0.35
C PHE A 83 23.56 1.71 1.13
N PRO A 84 23.51 0.63 1.93
CA PRO A 84 23.06 -0.73 1.56
C PRO A 84 21.55 -0.81 1.32
N ASP A 85 21.11 -1.69 0.41
CA ASP A 85 19.70 -1.85 0.03
C ASP A 85 19.29 -3.33 -0.07
N ILE A 86 17.99 -3.61 -0.02
CA ILE A 86 17.39 -4.93 -0.22
C ILE A 86 16.27 -4.79 -1.25
N LEU A 87 16.35 -5.57 -2.33
CA LEU A 87 15.48 -5.38 -3.48
C LEU A 87 14.12 -6.08 -3.35
N GLY A 88 13.25 -5.72 -4.30
CA GLY A 88 12.01 -6.41 -4.62
C GLY A 88 10.83 -6.04 -3.72
N SER A 89 9.63 -6.07 -4.30
CA SER A 89 8.42 -5.55 -3.68
C SER A 89 7.23 -6.52 -3.71
N THR A 90 7.43 -7.73 -4.26
CA THR A 90 6.37 -8.71 -4.48
C THR A 90 6.83 -10.10 -4.08
N TYR A 91 6.05 -10.76 -3.23
CA TYR A 91 6.36 -12.08 -2.67
C TYR A 91 5.11 -12.80 -2.21
N ALA A 92 5.23 -14.10 -1.92
CA ALA A 92 4.17 -14.88 -1.29
C ALA A 92 4.75 -15.87 -0.29
N GLY A 93 3.97 -16.21 0.74
CA GLY A 93 4.44 -17.06 1.81
C GLY A 93 3.42 -17.29 2.91
N ILE A 94 3.92 -17.70 4.08
CA ILE A 94 3.11 -18.10 5.24
C ILE A 94 3.19 -17.03 6.33
N VAL A 95 2.07 -16.61 6.89
CA VAL A 95 2.05 -15.73 8.06
C VAL A 95 2.64 -16.47 9.26
N THR A 96 3.66 -15.87 9.90
CA THR A 96 4.35 -16.45 11.06
C THR A 96 4.08 -15.68 12.36
N GLU A 97 3.72 -14.41 12.25
CA GLU A 97 3.41 -13.54 13.37
C GLU A 97 2.45 -12.44 12.90
N ILE A 98 1.53 -12.02 13.78
CA ILE A 98 0.59 -10.93 13.53
C ILE A 98 0.81 -9.84 14.57
N GLY A 99 0.74 -8.58 14.14
CA GLY A 99 0.82 -7.43 15.01
C GLY A 99 -0.51 -7.11 15.69
N PRO A 100 -0.53 -6.19 16.67
CA PRO A 100 -1.74 -5.78 17.36
C PRO A 100 -2.85 -5.32 16.39
N GLY A 101 -4.09 -5.77 16.63
CA GLY A 101 -5.26 -5.36 15.86
C GLY A 101 -5.45 -6.07 14.51
N VAL A 102 -4.48 -6.87 14.06
CA VAL A 102 -4.63 -7.67 12.83
C VAL A 102 -5.64 -8.80 13.07
N THR A 103 -6.73 -8.80 12.30
CA THR A 103 -7.74 -9.88 12.34
C THR A 103 -8.07 -10.45 10.95
N SER A 104 -7.41 -9.96 9.89
CA SER A 104 -7.55 -10.43 8.49
C SER A 104 -7.12 -11.86 8.27
N VAL A 105 -6.03 -12.19 8.94
CA VAL A 105 -5.21 -13.37 8.73
C VAL A 105 -4.76 -13.86 10.10
N ALA A 106 -4.43 -15.14 10.15
CA ALA A 106 -3.82 -15.78 11.30
C ALA A 106 -2.47 -16.36 10.91
N CYS A 107 -1.64 -16.66 11.91
CA CYS A 107 -0.45 -17.46 11.68
C CYS A 107 -0.81 -18.79 11.00
N GLY A 108 -0.06 -19.16 9.96
CA GLY A 108 -0.33 -20.31 9.10
C GLY A 108 -1.03 -19.98 7.78
N ASP A 109 -1.65 -18.80 7.65
CA ASP A 109 -2.30 -18.40 6.40
C ASP A 109 -1.29 -18.16 5.27
N ARG A 110 -1.69 -18.52 4.04
CA ARG A 110 -0.90 -18.20 2.84
C ARG A 110 -1.31 -16.83 2.33
N VAL A 111 -0.35 -15.95 2.12
CA VAL A 111 -0.57 -14.59 1.64
C VAL A 111 0.28 -14.29 0.40
N ALA A 112 -0.26 -13.48 -0.49
CA ALA A 112 0.49 -12.85 -1.57
C ALA A 112 0.56 -11.35 -1.28
N VAL A 113 1.76 -10.79 -1.36
CA VAL A 113 2.06 -9.40 -1.00
C VAL A 113 2.60 -8.71 -2.24
N ALA A 114 1.97 -7.59 -2.60
CA ALA A 114 2.46 -6.67 -3.61
C ALA A 114 2.53 -5.29 -3.01
N ARG A 115 3.71 -4.68 -3.08
CA ARG A 115 4.00 -3.43 -2.40
C ARG A 115 4.44 -2.37 -3.42
N TRP A 116 3.80 -1.21 -3.36
CA TRP A 116 4.08 -0.09 -4.23
C TRP A 116 4.12 1.21 -3.41
N GLY A 117 4.75 2.25 -3.94
CA GLY A 117 4.77 3.58 -3.29
C GLY A 117 5.83 3.77 -2.20
N ALA A 118 5.66 4.79 -1.36
CA ALA A 118 6.69 5.34 -0.46
C ALA A 118 7.30 4.30 0.48
N THR A 119 6.52 3.31 0.90
CA THR A 119 7.02 2.30 1.82
C THR A 119 8.08 1.43 1.15
N THR A 120 8.07 1.19 -0.19
CA THR A 120 8.99 0.27 -0.94
C THR A 120 10.46 0.26 -0.53
N ARG A 121 10.94 1.34 0.09
CA ARG A 121 12.31 1.56 0.56
C ARG A 121 12.61 1.11 1.98
N GLU A 122 11.60 0.80 2.78
CA GLU A 122 11.82 0.30 4.14
C GLU A 122 12.23 -1.18 4.06
N GLU A 123 13.46 -1.45 4.47
CA GLU A 123 14.10 -2.77 4.49
C GLU A 123 13.18 -3.84 5.07
N ARG A 124 12.47 -3.52 6.16
CA ARG A 124 11.61 -4.45 6.91
C ARG A 124 10.47 -5.06 6.10
N PHE A 125 10.15 -4.52 4.93
CA PHE A 125 9.07 -5.01 4.04
C PHE A 125 9.56 -5.44 2.65
N THR A 126 10.87 -5.39 2.39
CA THR A 126 11.46 -5.74 1.09
C THR A 126 11.42 -7.26 0.87
N SER A 127 11.15 -7.69 -0.35
CA SER A 127 10.90 -9.11 -0.62
C SER A 127 12.17 -9.98 -0.59
N PHE A 128 13.37 -9.44 -0.82
CA PHE A 128 14.59 -10.25 -0.89
C PHE A 128 15.16 -10.59 0.49
N GLN A 129 14.27 -10.97 1.42
CA GLN A 129 14.60 -11.50 2.73
C GLN A 129 13.68 -12.67 3.09
N LYS A 130 14.07 -13.45 4.11
CA LYS A 130 13.31 -14.63 4.57
C LYS A 130 12.02 -14.25 5.29
N TYR A 131 12.06 -13.19 6.11
CA TYR A 131 10.94 -12.78 6.95
C TYR A 131 10.57 -11.30 6.79
N PRO A 132 10.10 -10.87 5.60
CA PRO A 132 9.58 -9.52 5.45
C PRO A 132 8.29 -9.32 6.26
N LEU A 133 8.05 -8.08 6.64
CA LEU A 133 6.75 -7.60 7.07
C LEU A 133 5.86 -7.29 5.87
N ALA A 134 4.56 -7.35 6.07
CA ALA A 134 3.53 -6.85 5.17
C ALA A 134 2.51 -6.02 5.95
N LEU A 135 1.85 -5.09 5.27
CA LEU A 135 0.74 -4.31 5.83
C LEU A 135 -0.58 -4.97 5.49
N GLU A 136 -1.53 -4.87 6.42
CA GLU A 136 -2.92 -5.19 6.16
C GLU A 136 -3.57 -4.17 5.20
N PRO A 137 -4.50 -4.57 4.31
CA PRO A 137 -5.20 -3.65 3.42
C PRO A 137 -6.00 -2.60 4.20
N ILE A 138 -5.62 -1.32 4.06
CA ILE A 138 -6.23 -0.18 4.77
C ILE A 138 -7.76 -0.14 4.60
N GLY A 139 -8.27 -0.36 3.39
CA GLY A 139 -9.71 -0.38 3.14
C GLY A 139 -10.45 -1.49 3.93
N GLY A 140 -9.82 -2.65 4.11
CA GLY A 140 -10.39 -3.74 4.91
C GLY A 140 -10.38 -3.44 6.41
N LEU A 141 -9.34 -2.77 6.90
CA LEU A 141 -9.26 -2.29 8.29
C LEU A 141 -10.30 -1.23 8.58
N ALA A 142 -10.44 -0.24 7.70
CA ALA A 142 -11.44 0.81 7.83
C ALA A 142 -12.84 0.21 7.97
N VAL A 143 -13.20 -0.76 7.11
CA VAL A 143 -14.49 -1.46 7.21
C VAL A 143 -14.68 -2.13 8.56
N LYS A 144 -13.66 -2.82 9.09
CA LYS A 144 -13.76 -3.51 10.37
C LYS A 144 -13.97 -2.53 11.52
N TYR A 145 -13.13 -1.51 11.60
CA TYR A 145 -13.13 -0.57 12.72
C TYR A 145 -14.41 0.27 12.77
N THR A 146 -14.93 0.72 11.61
CA THR A 146 -16.19 1.46 11.59
C THR A 146 -17.37 0.56 11.90
N SER A 147 -17.38 -0.70 11.41
CA SER A 147 -18.42 -1.67 11.77
C SER A 147 -18.42 -1.97 13.27
N ASP A 148 -17.24 -2.16 13.88
CA ASP A 148 -17.11 -2.39 15.33
C ASP A 148 -17.50 -1.17 16.16
N ALA A 149 -17.31 0.03 15.62
CA ALA A 149 -17.76 1.28 16.23
C ALA A 149 -19.29 1.52 16.05
N GLY A 150 -20.01 0.62 15.37
CA GLY A 150 -21.46 0.66 15.22
C GLY A 150 -21.97 1.46 14.02
N TYR A 151 -21.09 1.87 13.10
CA TYR A 151 -21.50 2.52 11.86
C TYR A 151 -22.08 1.51 10.87
N GLU A 152 -23.02 1.95 10.03
CA GLU A 152 -23.43 1.21 8.85
C GLU A 152 -22.38 1.41 7.75
N VAL A 153 -21.71 0.32 7.34
CA VAL A 153 -20.57 0.41 6.42
C VAL A 153 -20.90 -0.15 5.05
N VAL A 154 -20.85 0.71 4.04
CA VAL A 154 -20.92 0.35 2.62
C VAL A 154 -19.52 0.39 2.04
N THR A 155 -19.05 -0.70 1.46
CA THR A 155 -17.69 -0.80 0.91
C THR A 155 -17.70 -1.20 -0.56
N THR A 156 -16.70 -0.73 -1.32
CA THR A 156 -16.47 -1.19 -2.69
C THR A 156 -15.41 -2.30 -2.69
N GLY A 157 -15.59 -3.32 -3.52
CA GLY A 157 -14.67 -4.45 -3.55
C GLY A 157 -14.78 -5.30 -4.81
N SER A 158 -13.89 -6.28 -4.94
CA SER A 158 -13.93 -7.25 -6.03
C SER A 158 -14.57 -8.56 -5.56
N ARG A 159 -15.26 -9.27 -6.44
CA ARG A 159 -15.80 -10.61 -6.13
C ARG A 159 -14.75 -11.61 -5.65
N ALA A 160 -13.51 -11.49 -6.14
CA ALA A 160 -12.40 -12.34 -5.71
C ALA A 160 -12.06 -12.16 -4.22
N ASN A 161 -12.35 -10.98 -3.66
CA ASN A 161 -12.07 -10.64 -2.28
C ASN A 161 -13.33 -10.70 -1.38
N GLU A 162 -14.47 -11.19 -1.88
CA GLU A 162 -15.75 -11.16 -1.14
C GLU A 162 -15.64 -11.84 0.22
N VAL A 163 -15.05 -13.03 0.30
CA VAL A 163 -14.89 -13.77 1.57
C VAL A 163 -14.06 -12.96 2.58
N PHE A 164 -13.01 -12.29 2.11
CA PHE A 164 -12.16 -11.45 2.94
C PHE A 164 -12.92 -10.21 3.45
N VAL A 165 -13.64 -9.53 2.56
CA VAL A 165 -14.39 -8.31 2.88
C VAL A 165 -15.57 -8.62 3.81
N ARG A 166 -16.29 -9.73 3.60
CA ARG A 166 -17.41 -10.13 4.48
C ARG A 166 -16.98 -10.42 5.91
N ARG A 167 -15.76 -10.94 6.12
CA ARG A 167 -15.21 -11.12 7.47
C ARG A 167 -15.03 -9.81 8.24
N ARG A 168 -15.14 -8.66 7.56
CA ARG A 168 -15.07 -7.32 8.16
C ARG A 168 -16.42 -6.72 8.51
N SER A 169 -17.48 -7.50 8.33
CA SER A 169 -18.85 -7.12 8.68
C SER A 169 -19.38 -5.84 8.02
N PRO A 170 -19.07 -5.54 6.74
CA PRO A 170 -19.77 -4.45 6.07
C PRO A 170 -21.26 -4.76 5.98
N ALA A 171 -22.10 -3.73 6.04
CA ALA A 171 -23.53 -3.83 5.76
C ALA A 171 -23.76 -4.22 4.29
N SER A 172 -23.01 -3.60 3.37
CA SER A 172 -23.13 -3.83 1.93
C SER A 172 -21.78 -3.82 1.22
N ILE A 173 -21.65 -4.67 0.18
CA ILE A 173 -20.49 -4.70 -0.72
C ILE A 173 -20.94 -4.34 -2.14
N ILE A 174 -20.38 -3.26 -2.69
CA ILE A 174 -20.59 -2.81 -4.06
C ILE A 174 -19.45 -3.36 -4.93
N TYR A 175 -19.76 -4.24 -5.88
CA TYR A 175 -18.74 -4.82 -6.75
C TYR A 175 -18.27 -3.84 -7.82
N ASN A 176 -16.95 -3.66 -7.92
CA ASN A 176 -16.27 -2.75 -8.84
C ASN A 176 -16.01 -3.33 -10.25
N GLN A 177 -16.42 -4.57 -10.51
CA GLN A 177 -16.29 -5.24 -11.81
C GLN A 177 -17.51 -5.01 -12.71
N ARG A 178 -18.11 -3.82 -12.62
CA ARG A 178 -19.28 -3.38 -13.40
C ARG A 178 -18.92 -2.13 -14.19
N ALA A 179 -19.83 -1.67 -15.07
CA ALA A 179 -19.62 -0.41 -15.76
C ALA A 179 -19.49 0.73 -14.75
N TYR A 180 -18.64 1.71 -15.06
CA TYR A 180 -18.27 2.79 -14.17
C TYR A 180 -19.50 3.55 -13.62
N ASP A 181 -20.44 3.90 -14.49
CA ASP A 181 -21.67 4.61 -14.11
C ASP A 181 -22.57 3.79 -13.20
N ASP A 182 -22.65 2.47 -13.41
CA ASP A 182 -23.43 1.57 -12.55
C ASP A 182 -22.85 1.48 -11.14
N VAL A 183 -21.52 1.52 -11.02
CA VAL A 183 -20.83 1.54 -9.72
C VAL A 183 -21.12 2.85 -9.00
N VAL A 184 -20.96 3.99 -9.68
CA VAL A 184 -21.26 5.31 -9.10
C VAL A 184 -22.72 5.42 -8.67
N GLN A 185 -23.66 4.94 -9.49
CA GLN A 185 -25.08 4.94 -9.15
C GLN A 185 -25.38 4.01 -7.96
N SER A 186 -24.80 2.81 -7.93
CA SER A 186 -24.96 1.89 -6.80
C SER A 186 -24.47 2.50 -5.48
N ILE A 187 -23.40 3.29 -5.52
CA ILE A 187 -22.90 4.01 -4.34
C ILE A 187 -23.91 5.09 -3.94
N ARG A 188 -24.43 5.88 -4.89
CA ARG A 188 -25.45 6.90 -4.60
C ARG A 188 -26.70 6.31 -3.95
N ASP A 189 -27.15 5.16 -4.43
CA ASP A 189 -28.37 4.48 -3.94
C ASP A 189 -28.23 3.98 -2.49
N HIS A 190 -27.00 3.84 -1.98
CA HIS A 190 -26.72 3.44 -0.60
C HIS A 190 -26.41 4.63 0.32
N GLY A 191 -26.39 5.86 -0.21
CA GLY A 191 -26.25 7.07 0.58
C GLY A 191 -27.57 7.51 1.23
N PRO A 192 -27.58 8.66 1.94
CA PRO A 192 -26.46 9.57 2.16
C PRO A 192 -25.38 9.00 3.08
N TYR A 193 -24.18 9.58 3.02
CA TYR A 193 -23.02 9.14 3.82
C TYR A 193 -22.55 10.26 4.75
N ASP A 194 -22.26 9.92 6.01
CA ASP A 194 -21.65 10.85 6.97
C ASP A 194 -20.17 11.10 6.65
N ALA A 195 -19.48 10.10 6.11
CA ALA A 195 -18.08 10.18 5.70
C ALA A 195 -17.78 9.21 4.56
N ILE A 196 -16.81 9.59 3.72
CA ILE A 196 -16.31 8.74 2.63
C ILE A 196 -14.79 8.63 2.77
N LEU A 197 -14.29 7.39 2.73
CA LEU A 197 -12.87 7.08 2.69
C LEU A 197 -12.51 6.40 1.37
N GLU A 198 -11.59 7.01 0.63
CA GLU A 198 -10.96 6.45 -0.55
C GLU A 198 -9.59 5.86 -0.14
N ALA A 199 -9.46 4.53 -0.17
CA ALA A 199 -8.28 3.82 0.36
C ALA A 199 -7.43 3.14 -0.72
N THR A 200 -7.68 3.41 -2.01
CA THR A 200 -6.88 2.87 -3.11
C THR A 200 -5.78 3.83 -3.53
N GLY A 201 -6.00 5.14 -3.38
CA GLY A 201 -5.07 6.18 -3.83
C GLY A 201 -4.89 6.23 -5.35
N THR A 202 -5.81 5.63 -6.12
CA THR A 202 -5.74 5.54 -7.58
C THR A 202 -6.51 6.68 -8.26
N GLU A 203 -6.16 6.99 -9.52
CA GLU A 203 -6.90 7.96 -10.35
C GLU A 203 -8.38 7.60 -10.45
N ALA A 204 -8.68 6.35 -10.81
CA ALA A 204 -10.05 5.82 -10.87
C ALA A 204 -10.81 5.95 -9.53
N GLY A 205 -10.14 5.75 -8.40
CA GLY A 205 -10.73 5.96 -7.07
C GLY A 205 -11.13 7.42 -6.83
N THR A 206 -10.22 8.36 -7.12
CA THR A 206 -10.49 9.80 -7.00
C THR A 206 -11.61 10.25 -7.94
N GLU A 207 -11.65 9.78 -9.18
CA GLU A 207 -12.68 10.13 -10.17
C GLU A 207 -14.07 9.66 -9.74
N ILE A 208 -14.19 8.45 -9.16
CA ILE A 208 -15.47 7.91 -8.67
C ILE A 208 -16.03 8.83 -7.59
N VAL A 209 -15.20 9.22 -6.63
CA VAL A 209 -15.62 10.08 -5.52
C VAL A 209 -15.91 11.51 -6.02
N GLY A 210 -15.11 12.02 -6.95
CA GLY A 210 -15.34 13.32 -7.59
C GLY A 210 -16.69 13.38 -8.31
N LYS A 211 -17.07 12.32 -9.04
CA LYS A 211 -18.38 12.24 -9.70
C LYS A 211 -19.52 12.01 -8.71
N LEU A 212 -19.30 11.22 -7.66
CA LEU A 212 -20.26 10.99 -6.59
C LEU A 212 -20.65 12.31 -5.91
N LEU A 213 -19.65 13.07 -5.45
CA LEU A 213 -19.84 14.31 -4.71
C LEU A 213 -20.02 15.54 -5.59
N GLY A 214 -19.70 15.47 -6.89
CA GLY A 214 -19.70 16.64 -7.78
C GLY A 214 -21.06 17.34 -7.94
N GLN A 215 -22.16 16.64 -7.66
CA GLN A 215 -23.51 17.23 -7.70
C GLN A 215 -24.00 17.74 -6.34
N THR A 216 -23.56 17.12 -5.24
CA THR A 216 -24.01 17.42 -3.89
C THR A 216 -23.04 18.31 -3.11
N GLY A 217 -21.81 18.43 -3.59
CA GLY A 217 -20.68 18.84 -2.77
C GLY A 217 -20.33 17.78 -1.72
N GLY A 218 -19.20 17.97 -1.04
CA GLY A 218 -18.84 17.13 0.11
C GLY A 218 -17.35 17.01 0.37
N LEU A 219 -17.03 16.38 1.49
CA LEU A 219 -15.67 16.07 1.93
C LEU A 219 -15.44 14.56 1.85
N PHE A 220 -14.28 14.16 1.33
CA PHE A 220 -13.79 12.79 1.47
C PHE A 220 -12.34 12.75 1.90
N TYR A 221 -11.98 11.64 2.54
CA TYR A 221 -10.65 11.34 3.01
C TYR A 221 -9.95 10.39 2.05
N SER A 222 -8.66 10.60 1.80
CA SER A 222 -7.89 9.68 0.95
C SER A 222 -6.48 9.46 1.47
N THR A 223 -5.98 8.25 1.26
CA THR A 223 -4.64 7.83 1.70
C THR A 223 -3.51 8.36 0.81
N SER A 224 -3.81 8.96 -0.35
CA SER A 224 -2.78 9.44 -1.28
C SER A 224 -3.25 10.56 -2.21
N PRO A 225 -2.35 11.47 -2.64
CA PRO A 225 -2.64 12.42 -3.72
C PRO A 225 -2.78 11.71 -5.07
N SER A 226 -3.51 12.33 -6.01
CA SER A 226 -3.74 11.83 -7.37
C SER A 226 -3.65 12.97 -8.39
N GLN A 227 -3.33 12.68 -9.65
CA GLN A 227 -3.38 13.68 -10.72
C GLN A 227 -4.81 14.19 -10.94
N SER A 228 -5.81 13.34 -10.73
CA SER A 228 -7.23 13.72 -10.81
C SER A 228 -7.66 14.72 -9.73
N ASP A 229 -6.79 15.03 -8.76
CA ASP A 229 -7.07 16.04 -7.74
C ASP A 229 -7.29 17.43 -8.35
N SER A 230 -6.63 17.75 -9.49
CA SER A 230 -6.85 19.01 -10.22
C SER A 230 -8.16 19.07 -11.01
N GLU A 231 -8.83 17.93 -11.18
CA GLU A 231 -10.08 17.80 -11.93
C GLU A 231 -11.31 17.67 -11.02
N LEU A 232 -11.11 17.67 -9.70
CA LEU A 232 -12.21 17.64 -8.74
C LEU A 232 -13.12 18.86 -8.92
N PRO A 233 -14.45 18.70 -8.95
CA PRO A 233 -15.37 19.82 -8.96
C PRO A 233 -15.12 20.73 -7.76
N ALA A 234 -15.23 22.05 -7.94
CA ALA A 234 -14.91 23.04 -6.90
C ALA A 234 -15.70 22.87 -5.58
N VAL A 235 -16.84 22.17 -5.63
CA VAL A 235 -17.69 21.86 -4.48
C VAL A 235 -17.25 20.61 -3.70
N VAL A 236 -16.23 19.89 -4.18
CA VAL A 236 -15.70 18.67 -3.58
C VAL A 236 -14.35 18.95 -2.94
N SER A 237 -14.20 18.59 -1.68
CA SER A 237 -12.95 18.70 -0.94
C SER A 237 -12.36 17.31 -0.67
N LYS A 238 -11.06 17.16 -0.94
CA LYS A 238 -10.26 15.98 -0.59
C LYS A 238 -9.33 16.32 0.57
N ARG A 239 -9.29 15.51 1.62
CA ARG A 239 -8.33 15.66 2.73
C ARG A 239 -7.41 14.46 2.85
N GLY A 240 -6.13 14.75 3.09
CA GLY A 240 -5.07 13.77 3.33
C GLY A 240 -4.73 13.58 4.82
N SER A 241 -5.58 14.05 5.73
CA SER A 241 -5.48 13.84 7.17
C SER A 241 -6.36 12.66 7.62
N SER A 242 -6.20 12.21 8.88
CA SER A 242 -7.13 11.23 9.45
C SER A 242 -8.45 11.89 9.85
N TYR A 243 -9.60 11.21 9.68
CA TYR A 243 -10.91 11.76 10.09
C TYR A 243 -10.92 12.16 11.56
N SER A 244 -10.33 11.33 12.43
CA SER A 244 -10.24 11.62 13.86
C SER A 244 -9.50 12.92 14.13
N GLU A 245 -8.36 13.16 13.47
CA GLU A 245 -7.56 14.37 13.66
C GLU A 245 -8.32 15.62 13.23
N ASP A 246 -9.03 15.56 12.10
CA ASP A 246 -9.90 16.65 11.66
C ASP A 246 -11.08 16.89 12.60
N LEU A 247 -11.70 15.80 13.07
CA LEU A 247 -12.84 15.86 13.98
C LEU A 247 -12.43 16.50 15.29
N VAL A 248 -11.33 16.05 15.92
CA VAL A 248 -10.88 16.67 17.18
C VAL A 248 -10.28 18.05 16.98
N SER A 249 -9.71 18.40 15.81
CA SER A 249 -9.16 19.74 15.60
C SER A 249 -10.20 20.80 15.21
N ASP A 250 -11.41 20.39 14.86
CA ASP A 250 -12.52 21.32 14.61
C ASP A 250 -12.92 22.05 15.92
N PRO A 251 -12.94 23.40 15.93
CA PRO A 251 -13.40 24.17 17.09
C PRO A 251 -14.82 23.82 17.55
N ALA A 252 -15.67 23.29 16.67
CA ALA A 252 -17.02 22.84 16.98
C ALA A 252 -17.07 21.53 17.79
N HIS A 253 -15.95 20.81 17.87
CA HIS A 253 -15.81 19.50 18.52
C HIS A 253 -14.81 19.52 19.68
N ARG A 254 -14.59 20.69 20.29
CA ARG A 254 -13.65 20.85 21.43
C ARG A 254 -13.95 19.90 22.58
N GLU A 255 -15.19 19.48 22.75
CA GLU A 255 -15.61 18.50 23.75
C GLU A 255 -14.99 17.11 23.57
N LEU A 256 -14.52 16.79 22.36
CA LEU A 256 -13.82 15.54 22.05
C LEU A 256 -12.31 15.62 22.34
N GLN A 257 -11.78 16.82 22.58
CA GLN A 257 -10.40 17.04 23.02
C GLN A 257 -10.31 16.81 24.55
N SER A 258 -10.08 15.56 24.96
CA SER A 258 -9.83 15.23 26.38
C SER A 258 -8.38 15.48 26.79
#